data_AF-A0A8C6PCB9-F1
#
_entry.id   AF-A0A8C6PCB9-F1
#
_cell.length_a   1.000
_cell.length_b   1.000
_cell.length_c   1.000
_cell.angle_alpha   90.00
_cell.angle_beta   90.00
_cell.angle_gamma   90.00
#
_symmetry.space_group_name_H-M   'P 1'
#
loop_
_entity.id
_entity.type
_entity.pdbx_description
1 polymer ?
#
loop_
_entity_poly.entity_id
_entity_poly.type
_entity_poly.pdbx_seq_one_letter_code
_entity_poly.pdbx_strand_id
1 'polypeptide(L)'
;MSCNWGTELWDQFENLEKHTSWGIDFLERYTKFVKERVDIELSYAKQIRNLSKKYYPKRNREDESRYTWCLAFAATLQQLNELAAQKEDLAENLNSQIVCELARYTQELKTERKTHFQDGRRAQQHIESSWKQLESSKRRYERDCKEAERAQHISDRIDVEKTDGEKVVREQLLFKHKWTAVPTFDHMMSFFLHSSTLRHRYRAFRLNLFVQRIQDMEERRIERVSEAMRLSAEAERKVYPVLSHCLDAMMDAAESIQPRKDTRHVVDVYKTGFDPPGDIEFEDYSATMRRSISESSYLNNRAEGRRHSRKLWPFLRKNKLLNLLSSPRQPPPPPPTSPSPGAAVNSPHSPPTSSREPITQRLSDLMSSSSKTRKQCLRSIKRGVSSPADCSHLPPEQRRKKLQIRINNINQEIQREKEQRDALLKMREVYERSPQMGDAGSLEPRLEEVKQNLQKMEEELRRIQVCLMFSVKNSDEMMVRLHNYLHPDGSYTEDHNAELHFKSRSSEFDDEFDDEEPLPSIGTCKSLYPFQGQNEGTLSMVEGELLSVVEEDKGDGWTRVRRNLEEEGYVPTSYIKIFLDSSTKGAVTYI
;
A
#
# COMPACT_ATOMS: atom_id res chain seq x y z
N MET A 1 -3.30 -22.17 29.73
CA MET A 1 -4.18 -23.32 29.41
C MET A 1 -3.80 -23.79 28.02
N SER A 2 -3.79 -25.10 27.75
CA SER A 2 -3.48 -25.64 26.42
C SER A 2 -4.71 -25.52 25.51
N CYS A 3 -4.63 -24.73 24.44
CA CYS A 3 -5.69 -24.69 23.43
C CYS A 3 -5.66 -26.01 22.63
N ASN A 4 -6.76 -26.77 22.64
CA ASN A 4 -6.87 -28.03 21.92
C ASN A 4 -8.15 -28.05 21.09
N TRP A 5 -8.01 -27.90 19.78
CA TRP A 5 -9.15 -27.85 18.86
C TRP A 5 -9.97 -29.15 18.89
N GLY A 6 -9.34 -30.31 19.15
CA GLY A 6 -10.05 -31.59 19.23
C GLY A 6 -11.04 -31.70 20.39
N THR A 7 -10.79 -30.97 21.48
CA THR A 7 -11.68 -30.89 22.64
C THR A 7 -12.65 -29.72 22.54
N GLU A 8 -12.16 -28.52 22.21
CA GLU A 8 -12.95 -27.28 22.24
C GLU A 8 -13.77 -27.03 20.96
N LEU A 9 -13.32 -27.53 19.81
CA LEU A 9 -13.91 -27.29 18.47
C LEU A 9 -14.38 -28.60 17.82
N TRP A 10 -14.82 -29.56 18.65
CA TRP A 10 -15.15 -30.93 18.28
C TRP A 10 -16.33 -31.06 17.29
N ASP A 11 -17.21 -30.06 17.24
CA ASP A 11 -18.36 -29.94 16.34
C ASP A 11 -18.13 -28.94 15.18
N GLN A 12 -17.19 -28.00 15.32
CA GLN A 12 -16.91 -26.89 14.39
C GLN A 12 -16.22 -27.28 13.06
N PHE A 13 -16.43 -28.50 12.57
CA PHE A 13 -15.67 -29.07 11.45
C PHE A 13 -15.73 -28.24 10.16
N GLU A 14 -16.89 -27.66 9.83
CA GLU A 14 -17.01 -26.75 8.67
C GLU A 14 -16.27 -25.42 8.87
N ASN A 15 -16.29 -24.88 10.08
CA ASN A 15 -15.61 -23.62 10.40
C ASN A 15 -14.09 -23.80 10.41
N LEU A 16 -13.60 -24.98 10.80
CA LEU A 16 -12.21 -25.39 10.59
C LEU A 16 -11.86 -25.54 9.10
N GLU A 17 -12.78 -26.07 8.27
CA GLU A 17 -12.55 -26.17 6.82
C GLU A 17 -12.48 -24.77 6.17
N LYS A 18 -13.41 -23.87 6.53
CA LYS A 18 -13.41 -22.45 6.10
C LYS A 18 -12.14 -21.73 6.55
N HIS A 19 -11.76 -21.82 7.83
CA HIS A 19 -10.56 -21.19 8.40
C HIS A 19 -9.27 -21.64 7.72
N THR A 20 -9.07 -22.94 7.57
CA THR A 20 -7.85 -23.49 6.93
C THR A 20 -7.81 -23.26 5.41
N SER A 21 -8.94 -22.95 4.76
CA SER A 21 -8.92 -22.41 3.38
C SER A 21 -8.35 -20.99 3.38
N TRP A 22 -8.93 -20.11 4.19
CA TRP A 22 -8.50 -18.72 4.32
C TRP A 22 -7.02 -18.59 4.75
N GLY A 23 -6.54 -19.50 5.61
CA GLY A 23 -5.14 -19.58 6.00
C GLY A 23 -4.18 -19.88 4.83
N ILE A 24 -4.65 -20.65 3.83
CA ILE A 24 -3.94 -20.92 2.57
C ILE A 24 -4.08 -19.75 1.59
N ASP A 25 -5.27 -19.16 1.48
CA ASP A 25 -5.51 -17.99 0.60
C ASP A 25 -4.66 -16.78 1.02
N PHE A 26 -4.40 -16.62 2.32
CA PHE A 26 -3.44 -15.66 2.86
C PHE A 26 -2.00 -16.00 2.45
N LEU A 27 -1.60 -17.27 2.53
CA LEU A 27 -0.25 -17.72 2.19
C LEU A 27 0.06 -17.50 0.70
N GLU A 28 -0.90 -17.77 -0.19
CA GLU A 28 -0.77 -17.48 -1.63
C GLU A 28 -0.68 -15.97 -1.90
N ARG A 29 -1.48 -15.15 -1.21
CA ARG A 29 -1.41 -13.69 -1.30
C ARG A 29 -0.06 -13.14 -0.84
N TYR A 30 0.49 -13.65 0.26
CA TYR A 30 1.81 -13.27 0.74
C TYR A 30 2.92 -13.70 -0.24
N THR A 31 2.82 -14.91 -0.79
CA THR A 31 3.76 -15.42 -1.82
C THR A 31 3.74 -14.53 -3.07
N LYS A 32 2.55 -14.10 -3.53
CA LYS A 32 2.39 -13.16 -4.66
C LYS A 32 3.01 -11.78 -4.34
N PHE A 33 2.78 -11.25 -3.14
CA PHE A 33 3.39 -9.99 -2.70
C PHE A 33 4.92 -10.04 -2.69
N VAL A 34 5.53 -11.12 -2.18
CA VAL A 34 7.00 -11.27 -2.21
C VAL A 34 7.51 -11.41 -3.65
N LYS A 35 6.75 -12.05 -4.55
CA LYS A 35 7.10 -12.11 -5.98
C LYS A 35 7.03 -10.74 -6.67
N GLU A 36 5.98 -9.96 -6.42
CA GLU A 36 5.88 -8.57 -6.91
C GLU A 36 7.05 -7.70 -6.38
N ARG A 37 7.45 -7.90 -5.11
CA ARG A 37 8.66 -7.26 -4.57
C ARG A 37 9.92 -7.66 -5.35
N VAL A 38 10.14 -8.96 -5.62
CA VAL A 38 11.28 -9.45 -6.41
C VAL A 38 11.37 -8.72 -7.75
N ASP A 39 10.25 -8.58 -8.44
CA ASP A 39 10.21 -7.98 -9.79
C ASP A 39 10.47 -6.46 -9.76
N ILE A 40 10.06 -5.77 -8.69
CA ILE A 40 10.42 -4.36 -8.43
C ILE A 40 11.93 -4.20 -8.18
N GLU A 41 12.53 -5.06 -7.34
CA GLU A 41 13.97 -4.99 -7.01
C GLU A 41 14.85 -5.27 -8.25
N LEU A 42 14.43 -6.21 -9.12
CA LEU A 42 15.05 -6.47 -10.42
C LEU A 42 14.91 -5.28 -11.39
N SER A 43 13.74 -4.65 -11.45
CA SER A 43 13.53 -3.45 -12.29
C SER A 43 14.43 -2.30 -11.84
N TYR A 44 14.51 -2.04 -10.53
CA TYR A 44 15.41 -1.05 -9.95
C TYR A 44 16.88 -1.30 -10.32
N ALA A 45 17.37 -2.53 -10.12
CA ALA A 45 18.74 -2.91 -10.47
C ALA A 45 19.04 -2.71 -11.97
N LYS A 46 18.15 -3.19 -12.85
CA LYS A 46 18.22 -3.01 -14.31
C LYS A 46 18.30 -1.52 -14.69
N GLN A 47 17.52 -0.66 -14.05
CA GLN A 47 17.53 0.79 -14.29
C GLN A 47 18.84 1.44 -13.83
N ILE A 48 19.31 1.18 -12.60
CA ILE A 48 20.57 1.73 -12.07
C ILE A 48 21.78 1.25 -12.89
N ARG A 49 21.81 -0.02 -13.30
CA ARG A 49 22.86 -0.56 -14.17
C ARG A 49 22.86 0.09 -15.55
N ASN A 50 21.70 0.25 -16.17
CA ASN A 50 21.58 0.93 -17.47
C ASN A 50 21.99 2.40 -17.38
N LEU A 51 21.64 3.10 -16.31
CA LEU A 51 22.11 4.45 -16.03
C LEU A 51 23.64 4.51 -15.92
N SER A 52 24.22 3.65 -15.07
CA SER A 52 25.67 3.59 -14.83
C SER A 52 26.44 3.31 -16.12
N LYS A 53 25.99 2.32 -16.91
CA LYS A 53 26.55 1.94 -18.22
C LYS A 53 26.39 3.02 -19.30
N LYS A 54 25.33 3.83 -19.24
CA LYS A 54 25.06 4.93 -20.19
C LYS A 54 26.04 6.10 -20.02
N TYR A 55 26.44 6.39 -18.78
CA TYR A 55 27.33 7.51 -18.45
C TYR A 55 28.80 7.11 -18.25
N TYR A 56 29.13 5.81 -18.23
CA TYR A 56 30.50 5.33 -18.04
C TYR A 56 31.46 5.85 -19.15
N PRO A 57 32.67 6.34 -18.82
CA PRO A 57 33.61 6.87 -19.79
C PRO A 57 33.92 5.87 -20.92
N LYS A 58 33.73 6.30 -22.18
CA LYS A 58 34.00 5.45 -23.34
C LYS A 58 35.49 5.43 -23.65
N ARG A 59 36.04 4.22 -23.78
CA ARG A 59 37.49 3.91 -23.92
C ARG A 59 38.25 4.68 -25.03
N ASN A 60 37.55 5.30 -25.99
CA ASN A 60 38.16 6.21 -26.98
C ASN A 60 38.47 7.63 -26.46
N ARG A 61 38.26 7.93 -25.17
CA ARG A 61 38.64 9.20 -24.53
C ARG A 61 39.67 8.99 -23.42
N GLU A 62 40.86 8.53 -23.80
CA GLU A 62 42.05 8.46 -22.92
C GLU A 62 42.48 9.84 -22.37
N ASP A 63 41.90 10.93 -22.88
CA ASP A 63 42.09 12.28 -22.36
C ASP A 63 41.28 12.57 -21.09
N GLU A 64 40.12 11.92 -20.91
CA GLU A 64 39.23 12.17 -19.77
C GLU A 64 39.71 11.43 -18.50
N SER A 65 40.20 10.20 -18.64
CA SER A 65 40.68 9.36 -17.53
C SER A 65 41.98 9.86 -16.86
N ARG A 66 42.50 11.05 -17.24
CA ARG A 66 43.70 11.66 -16.65
C ARG A 66 43.39 12.68 -15.56
N TYR A 67 42.15 13.17 -15.45
CA TYR A 67 41.75 14.13 -14.43
C TYR A 67 41.11 13.45 -13.22
N THR A 68 41.43 13.92 -12.01
CA THR A 68 40.94 13.31 -10.77
C THR A 68 39.42 13.38 -10.62
N TRP A 69 38.78 14.46 -11.07
CA TRP A 69 37.31 14.55 -11.07
C TRP A 69 36.62 13.58 -12.03
N CYS A 70 37.24 13.25 -13.18
CA CYS A 70 36.74 12.21 -14.08
C CYS A 70 36.89 10.81 -13.48
N LEU A 71 38.02 10.54 -12.82
CA LEU A 71 38.29 9.27 -12.14
C LEU A 71 37.35 9.06 -10.95
N ALA A 72 37.10 10.10 -10.16
CA ALA A 72 36.10 10.10 -9.09
C ALA A 72 34.72 9.75 -9.63
N PHE A 73 34.25 10.42 -10.70
CA PHE A 73 32.96 10.11 -11.33
C PHE A 73 32.90 8.68 -11.87
N ALA A 74 33.97 8.17 -12.50
CA ALA A 74 34.03 6.79 -12.96
C ALA A 74 33.92 5.78 -11.81
N ALA A 75 34.57 6.05 -10.66
CA ALA A 75 34.42 5.25 -9.45
C ALA A 75 32.99 5.31 -8.89
N THR A 76 32.36 6.49 -8.86
CA THR A 76 30.94 6.65 -8.48
C THR A 76 30.01 5.78 -9.33
N LEU A 77 30.22 5.74 -10.65
CA LEU A 77 29.44 4.88 -11.55
C LEU A 77 29.73 3.37 -11.36
N GLN A 78 30.94 3.01 -10.94
CA GLN A 78 31.27 1.63 -10.57
C GLN A 78 30.52 1.20 -9.30
N GLN A 79 30.49 2.04 -8.26
CA GLN A 79 29.75 1.75 -7.02
C GLN A 79 28.24 1.67 -7.25
N LEU A 80 27.66 2.51 -8.12
CA LEU A 80 26.25 2.37 -8.53
C LEU A 80 25.96 1.03 -9.23
N ASN A 81 26.90 0.50 -10.02
CA ASN A 81 26.74 -0.82 -10.64
C ASN A 81 26.87 -1.97 -9.63
N GLU A 82 27.68 -1.82 -8.58
CA GLU A 82 27.73 -2.77 -7.46
C GLU A 82 26.41 -2.77 -6.68
N LEU A 83 25.86 -1.60 -6.37
CA LEU A 83 24.52 -1.48 -5.74
C LEU A 83 23.42 -2.14 -6.58
N ALA A 84 23.53 -2.11 -7.91
CA ALA A 84 22.62 -2.84 -8.79
C ALA A 84 22.82 -4.37 -8.72
N ALA A 85 24.05 -4.87 -8.58
CA ALA A 85 24.32 -6.29 -8.37
C ALA A 85 23.73 -6.78 -7.03
N GLN A 86 24.00 -6.09 -5.93
CA GLN A 86 23.44 -6.41 -4.61
C GLN A 86 21.90 -6.42 -4.57
N LYS A 87 21.25 -5.66 -5.46
CA LYS A 87 19.78 -5.65 -5.61
C LYS A 87 19.24 -6.82 -6.45
N GLU A 88 20.01 -7.32 -7.41
CA GLU A 88 19.70 -8.59 -8.08
C GLU A 88 19.92 -9.78 -7.14
N ASP A 89 21.00 -9.81 -6.37
CA ASP A 89 21.28 -10.85 -5.36
C ASP A 89 20.17 -10.91 -4.30
N LEU A 90 19.67 -9.75 -3.84
CA LEU A 90 18.50 -9.66 -2.96
C LEU A 90 17.25 -10.25 -3.61
N ALA A 91 16.98 -9.92 -4.87
CA ALA A 91 15.81 -10.41 -5.59
C ALA A 91 15.88 -11.92 -5.85
N GLU A 92 17.05 -12.46 -6.23
CA GLU A 92 17.27 -13.90 -6.35
C GLU A 92 17.12 -14.61 -5.00
N ASN A 93 17.60 -14.02 -3.90
CA ASN A 93 17.46 -14.59 -2.56
C ASN A 93 15.98 -14.67 -2.12
N LEU A 94 15.22 -13.59 -2.29
CA LEU A 94 13.78 -13.53 -2.01
C LEU A 94 12.99 -14.51 -2.91
N ASN A 95 13.33 -14.60 -4.20
CA ASN A 95 12.67 -15.50 -5.13
C ASN A 95 12.93 -16.98 -4.79
N SER A 96 14.19 -17.35 -4.56
CA SER A 96 14.60 -18.74 -4.29
C SER A 96 14.21 -19.22 -2.89
N GLN A 97 14.53 -18.46 -1.84
CA GLN A 97 14.33 -18.90 -0.44
C GLN A 97 12.90 -18.69 0.07
N ILE A 98 12.10 -17.84 -0.59
CA ILE A 98 10.74 -17.52 -0.15
C ILE A 98 9.70 -17.85 -1.22
N VAL A 99 9.76 -17.26 -2.42
CA VAL A 99 8.68 -17.45 -3.41
C VAL A 99 8.57 -18.91 -3.85
N CYS A 100 9.68 -19.55 -4.25
CA CYS A 100 9.69 -20.95 -4.67
C CYS A 100 9.31 -21.90 -3.53
N GLU A 101 9.85 -21.70 -2.33
CA GLU A 101 9.60 -22.56 -1.17
C GLU A 101 8.18 -22.43 -0.61
N LEU A 102 7.60 -21.23 -0.57
CA LEU A 102 6.20 -21.04 -0.18
C LEU A 102 5.24 -21.58 -1.24
N ALA A 103 5.53 -21.45 -2.53
CA ALA A 103 4.73 -22.05 -3.60
C ALA A 103 4.72 -23.59 -3.49
N ARG A 104 5.89 -24.21 -3.26
CA ARG A 104 6.02 -25.66 -3.02
C ARG A 104 5.24 -26.09 -1.77
N TYR A 105 5.49 -25.43 -0.64
CA TYR A 105 4.81 -25.72 0.63
C TYR A 105 3.28 -25.55 0.54
N THR A 106 2.79 -24.56 -0.20
CA THR A 106 1.36 -24.34 -0.42
C THR A 106 0.71 -25.55 -1.12
N GLN A 107 1.36 -26.12 -2.13
CA GLN A 107 0.83 -27.28 -2.85
C GLN A 107 0.84 -28.55 -2.00
N GLU A 108 1.86 -28.73 -1.16
CA GLU A 108 1.93 -29.80 -0.16
C GLU A 108 0.82 -29.66 0.89
N LEU A 109 0.65 -28.45 1.44
CA LEU A 109 -0.36 -28.10 2.44
C LEU A 109 -1.80 -28.26 1.91
N LYS A 110 -2.08 -27.86 0.66
CA LYS A 110 -3.38 -28.09 -0.01
C LYS A 110 -3.70 -29.59 -0.10
N THR A 111 -2.70 -30.44 -0.35
CA THR A 111 -2.87 -31.90 -0.41
C THR A 111 -3.00 -32.52 0.98
N GLU A 112 -2.24 -32.05 1.98
CA GLU A 112 -2.37 -32.49 3.38
C GLU A 112 -3.77 -32.16 3.93
N ARG A 113 -4.20 -30.89 3.83
CA ARG A 113 -5.53 -30.42 4.25
C ARG A 113 -6.63 -31.28 3.63
N LYS A 114 -6.59 -31.50 2.32
CA LYS A 114 -7.57 -32.34 1.60
C LYS A 114 -7.64 -33.76 2.18
N THR A 115 -6.53 -34.32 2.62
CA THR A 115 -6.46 -35.66 3.22
C THR A 115 -7.12 -35.69 4.60
N HIS A 116 -6.75 -34.77 5.51
CA HIS A 116 -7.33 -34.70 6.86
C HIS A 116 -8.85 -34.48 6.82
N PHE A 117 -9.35 -33.56 5.99
CA PHE A 117 -10.78 -33.30 5.85
C PHE A 117 -11.55 -34.42 5.10
N GLN A 118 -10.89 -35.25 4.29
CA GLN A 118 -11.50 -36.46 3.74
C GLN A 118 -11.65 -37.58 4.79
N ASP A 119 -10.63 -37.79 5.64
CA ASP A 119 -10.72 -38.80 6.69
C ASP A 119 -11.70 -38.42 7.80
N GLY A 120 -11.81 -37.14 8.15
CA GLY A 120 -12.87 -36.63 9.02
C GLY A 120 -14.27 -36.94 8.47
N ARG A 121 -14.54 -36.62 7.20
CA ARG A 121 -15.82 -36.94 6.53
C ARG A 121 -16.11 -38.44 6.46
N ARG A 122 -15.11 -39.28 6.16
CA ARG A 122 -15.26 -40.76 6.22
C ARG A 122 -15.67 -41.22 7.61
N ALA A 123 -15.08 -40.66 8.66
CA ALA A 123 -15.40 -41.01 10.05
C ALA A 123 -16.80 -40.54 10.45
N GLN A 124 -17.22 -39.34 10.04
CA GLN A 124 -18.59 -38.81 10.21
C GLN A 124 -19.64 -39.69 9.51
N GLN A 125 -19.42 -40.06 8.24
CA GLN A 125 -20.32 -40.93 7.47
C GLN A 125 -20.47 -42.32 8.12
N HIS A 126 -19.39 -42.87 8.68
CA HIS A 126 -19.43 -44.17 9.37
C HIS A 126 -20.27 -44.12 10.66
N ILE A 127 -20.11 -43.09 11.50
CA ILE A 127 -20.88 -42.95 12.74
C ILE A 127 -22.35 -42.61 12.49
N GLU A 128 -22.64 -41.79 11.48
CA GLU A 128 -24.00 -41.47 11.05
C GLU A 128 -24.72 -42.71 10.47
N SER A 129 -24.02 -43.53 9.67
CA SER A 129 -24.55 -44.80 9.15
C SER A 129 -24.90 -45.78 10.26
N SER A 130 -24.05 -45.90 11.29
CA SER A 130 -24.34 -46.72 12.47
C SER A 130 -25.55 -46.22 13.26
N TRP A 131 -25.72 -44.90 13.38
CA TRP A 131 -26.90 -44.31 14.01
C TRP A 131 -28.18 -44.56 13.20
N LYS A 132 -28.14 -44.41 11.88
CA LYS A 132 -29.28 -44.70 10.97
C LYS A 132 -29.72 -46.18 11.07
N GLN A 133 -28.79 -47.12 11.22
CA GLN A 133 -29.09 -48.54 11.44
C GLN A 133 -29.79 -48.77 12.80
N LEU A 134 -29.27 -48.19 13.89
CA LEU A 134 -29.89 -48.25 15.22
C LEU A 134 -31.31 -47.66 15.20
N GLU A 135 -31.50 -46.48 14.63
CA GLU A 135 -32.80 -45.81 14.57
C GLU A 135 -33.81 -46.59 13.72
N SER A 136 -33.38 -47.22 12.62
CA SER A 136 -34.20 -48.14 11.83
C SER A 136 -34.63 -49.38 12.62
N SER A 137 -33.71 -49.97 13.39
CA SER A 137 -33.98 -51.15 14.23
C SER A 137 -34.93 -50.80 15.38
N LYS A 138 -34.73 -49.66 16.04
CA LYS A 138 -35.61 -49.10 17.07
C LYS A 138 -37.03 -48.87 16.55
N ARG A 139 -37.19 -48.26 15.37
CA ARG A 139 -38.50 -48.07 14.69
C ARG A 139 -39.16 -49.36 14.19
N ARG A 140 -38.44 -50.48 14.15
CA ARG A 140 -39.03 -51.81 13.94
C ARG A 140 -39.58 -52.33 15.27
N TYR A 141 -38.72 -52.44 16.29
CA TYR A 141 -39.11 -52.89 17.62
C TYR A 141 -40.31 -52.09 18.20
N GLU A 142 -40.33 -50.76 18.07
CA GLU A 142 -41.46 -49.93 18.51
C GLU A 142 -42.79 -50.27 17.82
N ARG A 143 -42.78 -50.70 16.54
CA ARG A 143 -43.99 -51.11 15.83
C ARG A 143 -44.44 -52.51 16.27
N ASP A 144 -43.50 -53.42 16.44
CA ASP A 144 -43.78 -54.79 16.87
C ASP A 144 -44.36 -54.79 18.29
N CYS A 145 -43.82 -53.96 19.20
CA CYS A 145 -44.39 -53.69 20.52
C CYS A 145 -45.81 -53.12 20.44
N LYS A 146 -46.03 -52.05 19.66
CA LYS A 146 -47.37 -51.46 19.47
C LYS A 146 -48.37 -52.40 18.83
N GLU A 147 -47.91 -53.48 18.18
CA GLU A 147 -48.80 -54.54 17.67
C GLU A 147 -49.07 -55.64 18.70
N ALA A 148 -48.08 -56.00 19.52
CA ALA A 148 -48.28 -56.84 20.70
C ALA A 148 -49.21 -56.19 21.73
N GLU A 149 -49.10 -54.88 21.97
CA GLU A 149 -50.01 -54.08 22.81
C GLU A 149 -51.43 -54.05 22.26
N ARG A 150 -51.60 -53.84 20.95
CA ARG A 150 -52.92 -53.91 20.28
C ARG A 150 -53.52 -55.32 20.40
N ALA A 151 -52.73 -56.37 20.20
CA ALA A 151 -53.18 -57.75 20.36
C ALA A 151 -53.54 -58.07 21.83
N GLN A 152 -52.79 -57.54 22.80
CA GLN A 152 -53.04 -57.68 24.24
C GLN A 152 -54.39 -57.06 24.60
N HIS A 153 -54.62 -55.80 24.22
CA HIS A 153 -55.88 -55.11 24.45
C HIS A 153 -57.09 -55.77 23.73
N ILE A 154 -56.89 -56.42 22.58
CA ILE A 154 -57.94 -57.21 21.91
C ILE A 154 -58.21 -58.54 22.63
N SER A 155 -57.20 -59.15 23.26
CA SER A 155 -57.35 -60.33 24.11
C SER A 155 -58.09 -60.01 25.40
N ASP A 156 -57.69 -58.93 26.08
CA ASP A 156 -58.18 -58.55 27.41
C ASP A 156 -59.60 -57.97 27.41
N ARG A 157 -60.15 -57.64 26.23
CA ARG A 157 -61.55 -57.25 26.10
C ARG A 157 -62.47 -58.45 26.38
N ILE A 158 -63.16 -58.34 27.52
CA ILE A 158 -64.22 -59.23 27.98
C ILE A 158 -65.48 -58.98 27.13
N ASP A 159 -65.66 -59.80 26.09
CA ASP A 159 -66.92 -59.89 25.36
C ASP A 159 -67.60 -61.20 25.78
N VAL A 160 -68.85 -61.12 26.27
CA VAL A 160 -69.58 -62.25 26.90
C VAL A 160 -70.14 -63.25 25.87
N GLU A 161 -70.26 -62.84 24.60
CA GLU A 161 -70.96 -63.59 23.54
C GLU A 161 -70.01 -64.25 22.50
N LYS A 162 -68.78 -64.62 22.90
CA LYS A 162 -67.77 -65.16 21.96
C LYS A 162 -67.51 -66.66 22.10
N THR A 163 -67.39 -67.32 20.95
CA THR A 163 -67.12 -68.76 20.88
C THR A 163 -65.71 -69.09 21.37
N ASP A 164 -65.48 -70.34 21.80
CA ASP A 164 -64.21 -70.72 22.41
C ASP A 164 -63.03 -70.65 21.43
N GLY A 165 -63.29 -70.93 20.14
CA GLY A 165 -62.30 -70.75 19.07
C GLY A 165 -61.84 -69.30 18.88
N GLU A 166 -62.70 -68.30 19.13
CA GLU A 166 -62.34 -66.88 19.07
C GLU A 166 -61.45 -66.43 20.23
N LYS A 167 -61.40 -67.19 21.34
CA LYS A 167 -60.41 -66.96 22.41
C LYS A 167 -59.06 -67.49 21.98
N VAL A 168 -59.01 -68.76 21.52
CA VAL A 168 -57.78 -69.41 21.04
C VAL A 168 -57.11 -68.61 19.92
N VAL A 169 -57.88 -68.11 18.94
CA VAL A 169 -57.33 -67.28 17.85
C VAL A 169 -56.74 -65.96 18.36
N ARG A 170 -57.37 -65.29 19.35
CA ARG A 170 -56.83 -64.06 19.95
C ARG A 170 -55.55 -64.32 20.74
N GLU A 171 -55.52 -65.37 21.55
CA GLU A 171 -54.36 -65.76 22.34
C GLU A 171 -53.18 -66.18 21.45
N GLN A 172 -53.44 -66.90 20.36
CA GLN A 172 -52.42 -67.29 19.38
C GLN A 172 -51.88 -66.09 18.58
N LEU A 173 -52.71 -65.07 18.28
CA LEU A 173 -52.26 -63.80 17.70
C LEU A 173 -51.40 -62.99 18.69
N LEU A 174 -51.82 -62.90 19.95
CA LEU A 174 -51.05 -62.25 21.03
C LEU A 174 -49.68 -62.91 21.21
N PHE A 175 -49.64 -64.24 21.27
CA PHE A 175 -48.40 -65.03 21.30
C PHE A 175 -47.51 -64.70 20.09
N LYS A 176 -48.07 -64.72 18.87
CA LYS A 176 -47.35 -64.41 17.63
C LYS A 176 -46.71 -63.01 17.66
N HIS A 177 -47.44 -61.97 18.07
CA HIS A 177 -46.89 -60.62 18.10
C HIS A 177 -45.83 -60.44 19.21
N LYS A 178 -46.04 -61.02 20.41
CA LYS A 178 -45.00 -61.04 21.46
C LYS A 178 -43.73 -61.76 21.00
N TRP A 179 -43.85 -62.92 20.36
CA TRP A 179 -42.71 -63.66 19.80
C TRP A 179 -42.05 -62.98 18.61
N THR A 180 -42.74 -62.07 17.91
CA THR A 180 -42.15 -61.26 16.83
C THR A 180 -41.33 -60.09 17.39
N ALA A 181 -41.75 -59.51 18.52
CA ALA A 181 -41.07 -58.39 19.16
C ALA A 181 -39.76 -58.77 19.90
N VAL A 182 -39.61 -60.02 20.37
CA VAL A 182 -38.40 -60.47 21.08
C VAL A 182 -37.15 -60.46 20.17
N PRO A 183 -37.15 -61.11 18.98
CA PRO A 183 -35.99 -61.03 18.07
C PRO A 183 -35.66 -59.61 17.60
N THR A 184 -36.64 -58.70 17.54
CA THR A 184 -36.39 -57.30 17.14
C THR A 184 -35.89 -56.43 18.30
N PHE A 185 -36.19 -56.78 19.55
CA PHE A 185 -35.50 -56.26 20.74
C PHE A 185 -34.01 -56.61 20.71
N ASP A 186 -33.68 -57.90 20.54
CA ASP A 186 -32.28 -58.37 20.55
C ASP A 186 -31.46 -57.73 19.43
N HIS A 187 -32.05 -57.60 18.24
CA HIS A 187 -31.42 -56.92 17.11
C HIS A 187 -31.18 -55.42 17.37
N MET A 188 -32.16 -54.73 17.98
CA MET A 188 -32.02 -53.34 18.40
C MET A 188 -30.93 -53.18 19.47
N MET A 189 -30.90 -54.08 20.47
CA MET A 189 -29.93 -54.03 21.56
C MET A 189 -28.49 -54.25 21.05
N SER A 190 -28.31 -55.18 20.11
CA SER A 190 -27.03 -55.39 19.41
C SER A 190 -26.56 -54.12 18.70
N PHE A 191 -27.43 -53.48 17.88
CA PHE A 191 -27.12 -52.20 17.25
C PHE A 191 -26.88 -51.07 18.26
N PHE A 192 -27.58 -51.05 19.39
CA PHE A 192 -27.41 -50.05 20.43
C PHE A 192 -26.04 -50.13 21.10
N LEU A 193 -25.63 -51.34 21.52
CA LEU A 193 -24.31 -51.58 22.10
C LEU A 193 -23.18 -51.27 21.11
N HIS A 194 -23.34 -51.68 19.85
CA HIS A 194 -22.39 -51.39 18.77
C HIS A 194 -22.25 -49.88 18.49
N SER A 195 -23.37 -49.19 18.27
CA SER A 195 -23.40 -47.75 17.97
C SER A 195 -22.91 -46.91 19.14
N SER A 196 -23.23 -47.28 20.39
CA SER A 196 -22.71 -46.61 21.59
C SER A 196 -21.20 -46.82 21.74
N THR A 197 -20.70 -48.05 21.53
CA THR A 197 -19.26 -48.34 21.53
C THR A 197 -18.51 -47.53 20.45
N LEU A 198 -19.08 -47.42 19.24
CA LEU A 198 -18.52 -46.57 18.19
C LEU A 198 -18.53 -45.08 18.55
N ARG A 199 -19.64 -44.56 19.12
CA ARG A 199 -19.75 -43.16 19.57
C ARG A 199 -18.71 -42.81 20.64
N HIS A 200 -18.47 -43.70 21.61
CA HIS A 200 -17.42 -43.50 22.60
C HIS A 200 -16.01 -43.52 21.99
N ARG A 201 -15.68 -44.51 21.14
CA ARG A 201 -14.38 -44.55 20.43
C ARG A 201 -14.16 -43.36 19.51
N TYR A 202 -15.23 -42.85 18.89
CA TYR A 202 -15.18 -41.67 18.02
C TYR A 202 -14.83 -40.42 18.84
N ARG A 203 -15.62 -40.10 19.86
CA ARG A 203 -15.43 -38.92 20.72
C ARG A 203 -14.10 -38.96 21.47
N ALA A 204 -13.75 -40.09 22.10
CA ALA A 204 -12.56 -40.18 22.94
C ALA A 204 -11.25 -40.14 22.15
N PHE A 205 -11.21 -40.71 20.94
CA PHE A 205 -9.95 -40.97 20.24
C PHE A 205 -9.91 -40.46 18.80
N ARG A 206 -10.90 -40.81 17.94
CA ARG A 206 -10.86 -40.41 16.52
C ARG A 206 -10.98 -38.90 16.32
N LEU A 207 -11.93 -38.27 17.00
CA LEU A 207 -12.27 -36.86 16.81
C LEU A 207 -11.10 -35.96 17.23
N ASN A 208 -10.60 -36.19 18.45
CA ASN A 208 -9.37 -35.59 18.96
C ASN A 208 -8.21 -35.73 17.97
N LEU A 209 -7.91 -36.94 17.48
CA LEU A 209 -6.77 -37.16 16.57
C LEU A 209 -6.91 -36.49 15.20
N PHE A 210 -8.11 -36.40 14.63
CA PHE A 210 -8.29 -35.73 13.33
C PHE A 210 -8.19 -34.21 13.45
N VAL A 211 -8.83 -33.64 14.48
CA VAL A 211 -8.83 -32.19 14.67
C VAL A 211 -7.48 -31.70 15.21
N GLN A 212 -6.77 -32.50 16.02
CA GLN A 212 -5.37 -32.24 16.39
C GLN A 212 -4.49 -32.15 15.15
N ARG A 213 -4.57 -33.09 14.19
CA ARG A 213 -3.79 -33.01 12.94
C ARG A 213 -4.08 -31.76 12.12
N ILE A 214 -5.31 -31.26 12.15
CA ILE A 214 -5.70 -30.00 11.50
C ILE A 214 -5.08 -28.80 12.25
N GLN A 215 -5.03 -28.83 13.58
CA GLN A 215 -4.30 -27.84 14.41
C GLN A 215 -2.79 -27.90 14.15
N ASP A 216 -2.16 -29.07 14.22
CA ASP A 216 -0.73 -29.29 13.97
C ASP A 216 -0.30 -28.84 12.55
N MET A 217 -1.21 -28.95 11.57
CA MET A 217 -1.04 -28.48 10.19
C MET A 217 -1.14 -26.94 10.11
N GLU A 218 -2.11 -26.36 10.82
CA GLU A 218 -2.35 -24.92 10.78
C GLU A 218 -1.31 -24.12 11.59
N GLU A 219 -0.81 -24.67 12.71
CA GLU A 219 0.29 -24.12 13.48
C GLU A 219 1.58 -24.09 12.64
N ARG A 220 1.96 -25.20 11.97
CA ARG A 220 3.06 -25.24 11.00
C ARG A 220 2.91 -24.21 9.87
N ARG A 221 1.69 -23.95 9.41
CA ARG A 221 1.39 -22.92 8.38
C ARG A 221 1.64 -21.51 8.94
N ILE A 222 1.26 -21.23 10.19
CA ILE A 222 1.54 -19.95 10.86
C ILE A 222 3.05 -19.76 11.06
N GLU A 223 3.75 -20.78 11.56
CA GLU A 223 5.21 -20.79 11.73
C GLU A 223 5.92 -20.51 10.38
N ARG A 224 5.49 -21.17 9.30
CA ARG A 224 6.07 -20.97 7.96
C ARG A 224 5.88 -19.54 7.43
N VAL A 225 4.76 -18.89 7.73
CA VAL A 225 4.54 -17.48 7.41
C VAL A 225 5.48 -16.57 8.22
N SER A 226 5.60 -16.82 9.52
CA SER A 226 6.49 -16.05 10.40
C SER A 226 7.96 -16.17 9.97
N GLU A 227 8.40 -17.38 9.66
CA GLU A 227 9.75 -17.66 9.16
C GLU A 227 10.02 -17.00 7.81
N ALA A 228 9.07 -17.03 6.87
CA ALA A 228 9.21 -16.35 5.59
C ALA A 228 9.33 -14.82 5.75
N MET A 229 8.54 -14.21 6.65
CA MET A 229 8.66 -12.80 6.98
C MET A 229 10.02 -12.45 7.62
N ARG A 230 10.53 -13.33 8.50
CA ARG A 230 11.86 -13.20 9.10
C ARG A 230 12.95 -13.27 8.03
N LEU A 231 12.93 -14.28 7.17
CA LEU A 231 13.89 -14.47 6.07
C LEU A 231 13.89 -13.29 5.10
N SER A 232 12.72 -12.71 4.78
CA SER A 232 12.60 -11.52 3.93
C SER A 232 13.35 -10.32 4.51
N ALA A 233 13.16 -10.04 5.80
CA ALA A 233 13.87 -8.98 6.50
C ALA A 233 15.38 -9.28 6.67
N GLU A 234 15.77 -10.55 6.82
CA GLU A 234 17.17 -10.94 6.94
C GLU A 234 17.93 -10.95 5.62
N ALA A 235 17.25 -11.20 4.49
CA ALA A 235 17.82 -11.03 3.15
C ALA A 235 18.18 -9.55 2.92
N GLU A 236 17.24 -8.64 3.17
CA GLU A 236 17.45 -7.20 3.07
C GLU A 236 18.51 -6.68 4.04
N ARG A 237 18.54 -7.19 5.29
CA ARG A 237 19.55 -6.81 6.28
C ARG A 237 20.99 -7.14 5.85
N LYS A 238 21.19 -8.16 5.00
CA LYS A 238 22.52 -8.53 4.46
C LYS A 238 23.05 -7.53 3.42
N VAL A 239 22.19 -6.69 2.83
CA VAL A 239 22.60 -5.69 1.82
C VAL A 239 23.23 -4.45 2.47
N TYR A 240 22.81 -4.06 3.68
CA TYR A 240 23.27 -2.82 4.33
C TYR A 240 24.80 -2.67 4.46
N PRO A 241 25.61 -3.70 4.80
CA PRO A 241 27.06 -3.55 4.88
C PRO A 241 27.70 -3.19 3.53
N VAL A 242 27.23 -3.78 2.43
CA VAL A 242 27.74 -3.47 1.08
C VAL A 242 27.22 -2.11 0.63
N LEU A 243 25.96 -1.77 0.93
CA LEU A 243 25.40 -0.43 0.67
C LEU A 243 26.21 0.66 1.38
N SER A 244 26.58 0.48 2.66
CA SER A 244 27.48 1.40 3.36
C SER A 244 28.81 1.51 2.62
N HIS A 245 29.48 0.39 2.37
CA HIS A 245 30.80 0.38 1.72
C HIS A 245 30.80 1.08 0.35
N CYS A 246 29.75 0.89 -0.46
CA CYS A 246 29.59 1.60 -1.73
C CYS A 246 29.45 3.11 -1.54
N LEU A 247 28.66 3.56 -0.56
CA LEU A 247 28.48 4.98 -0.24
C LEU A 247 29.77 5.61 0.31
N ASP A 248 30.45 4.90 1.23
CA ASP A 248 31.75 5.29 1.78
C ASP A 248 32.79 5.44 0.64
N ALA A 249 32.87 4.47 -0.27
CA ALA A 249 33.74 4.53 -1.44
C ALA A 249 33.35 5.62 -2.46
N MET A 250 32.08 6.02 -2.54
CA MET A 250 31.64 7.18 -3.34
C MET A 250 32.07 8.50 -2.70
N MET A 251 32.12 8.58 -1.36
CA MET A 251 32.65 9.73 -0.63
C MET A 251 34.17 9.83 -0.76
N ASP A 252 34.91 8.74 -0.51
CA ASP A 252 36.37 8.66 -0.71
C ASP A 252 36.76 9.08 -2.14
N ALA A 253 36.00 8.62 -3.15
CA ALA A 253 36.22 9.01 -4.54
C ALA A 253 36.07 10.54 -4.74
N ALA A 254 35.06 11.16 -4.14
CA ALA A 254 34.85 12.61 -4.22
C ALA A 254 35.93 13.40 -3.46
N GLU A 255 36.38 12.93 -2.30
CA GLU A 255 37.46 13.55 -1.52
C GLU A 255 38.84 13.39 -2.20
N SER A 256 39.02 12.37 -3.04
CA SER A 256 40.26 12.15 -3.81
C SER A 256 40.56 13.21 -4.89
N ILE A 257 39.62 14.11 -5.18
CA ILE A 257 39.73 15.12 -6.24
C ILE A 257 40.75 16.20 -5.87
N GLN A 258 41.70 16.46 -6.78
CA GLN A 258 42.85 17.36 -6.56
C GLN A 258 42.90 18.48 -7.61
N PRO A 259 42.17 19.61 -7.42
CA PRO A 259 42.13 20.71 -8.39
C PRO A 259 43.51 21.27 -8.77
N ARG A 260 44.48 21.24 -7.84
CA ARG A 260 45.87 21.66 -8.09
C ARG A 260 46.72 20.64 -8.88
N LYS A 261 46.33 19.37 -8.92
CA LYS A 261 46.93 18.35 -9.78
C LYS A 261 46.36 18.46 -11.19
N ASP A 262 45.03 18.55 -11.29
CA ASP A 262 44.33 18.65 -12.58
C ASP A 262 44.70 19.94 -13.33
N THR A 263 44.77 21.09 -12.63
CA THR A 263 45.22 22.36 -13.27
C THR A 263 46.70 22.38 -13.64
N ARG A 264 47.56 21.55 -13.03
CA ARG A 264 48.93 21.33 -13.52
C ARG A 264 48.93 20.46 -14.78
N HIS A 265 48.15 19.39 -14.80
CA HIS A 265 48.01 18.52 -15.98
C HIS A 265 47.51 19.29 -17.21
N VAL A 266 46.62 20.28 -17.02
CA VAL A 266 46.23 21.22 -18.10
C VAL A 266 47.45 22.01 -18.64
N VAL A 267 48.36 22.48 -17.78
CA VAL A 267 49.61 23.12 -18.25
C VAL A 267 50.49 22.09 -18.97
N ASP A 268 50.66 20.89 -18.43
CA ASP A 268 51.51 19.85 -19.04
C ASP A 268 51.01 19.41 -20.43
N VAL A 269 49.69 19.40 -20.65
CA VAL A 269 49.05 19.07 -21.95
C VAL A 269 49.06 20.25 -22.93
N TYR A 270 48.87 21.50 -22.49
CA TYR A 270 48.66 22.66 -23.37
C TYR A 270 49.81 23.69 -23.42
N LYS A 271 50.90 23.50 -22.66
CA LYS A 271 52.07 24.40 -22.71
C LYS A 271 52.77 24.31 -24.07
N THR A 272 52.54 25.32 -24.90
CA THR A 272 53.05 25.45 -26.27
C THR A 272 54.56 25.70 -26.38
N GLY A 273 55.25 26.01 -25.27
CA GLY A 273 56.66 26.39 -25.26
C GLY A 273 56.96 27.80 -25.80
N PHE A 274 55.94 28.62 -26.12
CA PHE A 274 56.14 30.03 -26.42
C PHE A 274 56.32 30.85 -25.14
N ASP A 275 57.36 31.67 -25.10
CA ASP A 275 57.52 32.73 -24.11
C ASP A 275 56.48 33.85 -24.31
N PRO A 276 56.14 34.61 -23.25
CA PRO A 276 55.36 35.84 -23.39
C PRO A 276 56.04 36.84 -24.35
N PRO A 277 55.28 37.66 -25.10
CA PRO A 277 55.87 38.74 -25.89
C PRO A 277 56.67 39.69 -24.99
N GLY A 278 57.97 39.82 -25.27
CA GLY A 278 58.84 40.78 -24.57
C GLY A 278 58.53 42.23 -24.95
N ASP A 279 59.16 43.16 -24.23
CA ASP A 279 58.97 44.59 -24.42
C ASP A 279 59.23 45.03 -25.87
N ILE A 280 58.40 45.96 -26.36
CA ILE A 280 58.56 46.53 -27.70
C ILE A 280 59.71 47.55 -27.64
N GLU A 281 60.85 47.18 -28.23
CA GLU A 281 62.02 48.04 -28.40
C GLU A 281 61.61 49.40 -29.04
N PHE A 282 61.96 50.51 -28.39
CA PHE A 282 61.65 51.86 -28.90
C PHE A 282 62.59 52.22 -30.06
N GLU A 283 62.06 52.22 -31.28
CA GLU A 283 62.77 52.66 -32.48
C GLU A 283 62.88 54.20 -32.51
N ASP A 284 63.99 54.79 -32.05
CA ASP A 284 64.24 56.24 -32.17
C ASP A 284 64.58 56.65 -33.62
N TYR A 285 63.53 56.83 -34.43
CA TYR A 285 63.62 57.36 -35.79
C TYR A 285 64.30 58.75 -35.86
N SER A 286 64.32 59.53 -34.76
CA SER A 286 64.95 60.86 -34.74
C SER A 286 66.48 60.81 -34.82
N ALA A 287 67.12 59.69 -34.46
CA ALA A 287 68.56 59.49 -34.63
C ALA A 287 68.96 59.52 -36.12
N THR A 288 68.07 59.06 -37.01
CA THR A 288 68.23 59.17 -38.47
C THR A 288 68.08 60.62 -38.94
N MET A 289 67.05 61.34 -38.48
CA MET A 289 66.84 62.75 -38.83
C MET A 289 67.97 63.67 -38.34
N ARG A 290 68.55 63.39 -37.16
CA ARG A 290 69.71 64.11 -36.63
C ARG A 290 71.01 63.87 -37.41
N ARG A 291 71.08 62.83 -38.27
CA ARG A 291 72.22 62.58 -39.18
C ARG A 291 72.14 63.34 -40.52
N SER A 292 71.01 63.96 -40.85
CA SER A 292 70.84 64.74 -42.10
C SER A 292 71.52 66.12 -42.09
N ILE A 293 72.26 66.49 -41.03
CA ILE A 293 72.92 67.81 -40.90
C ILE A 293 74.39 67.66 -40.44
N SER A 294 75.16 66.81 -41.12
CA SER A 294 76.59 67.06 -41.39
C SER A 294 77.14 66.07 -42.43
N GLU A 295 78.19 66.48 -43.14
CA GLU A 295 78.85 65.64 -44.15
C GLU A 295 79.94 64.73 -43.56
N SER A 296 80.39 63.78 -44.38
CA SER A 296 81.65 63.03 -44.27
C SER A 296 81.82 62.05 -43.11
N SER A 297 81.53 60.78 -43.39
CA SER A 297 82.47 59.69 -43.07
C SER A 297 82.17 58.46 -43.93
N TYR A 298 83.02 58.17 -44.91
CA TYR A 298 83.00 56.90 -45.66
C TYR A 298 83.64 55.79 -44.81
N LEU A 299 82.93 54.68 -44.58
CA LEU A 299 83.45 53.29 -44.66
C LEU A 299 82.37 52.24 -44.31
N ASN A 300 82.58 51.01 -44.80
CA ASN A 300 81.84 49.77 -44.53
C ASN A 300 80.30 49.72 -44.75
N ASN A 301 79.93 49.30 -45.96
CA ASN A 301 78.75 48.48 -46.20
C ASN A 301 79.15 46.99 -46.22
N ARG A 302 78.70 46.14 -45.28
CA ARG A 302 78.63 44.67 -45.49
C ARG A 302 77.75 43.95 -44.44
N ALA A 303 77.10 42.87 -44.87
CA ALA A 303 76.23 41.94 -44.11
C ALA A 303 74.99 42.60 -43.46
N GLU A 304 73.78 42.42 -43.99
CA GLU A 304 72.94 41.19 -43.97
C GLU A 304 72.51 40.74 -42.56
N GLY A 305 71.19 40.67 -42.30
CA GLY A 305 70.68 40.33 -40.96
C GLY A 305 69.16 40.34 -40.76
N ARG A 306 68.37 39.87 -41.73
CA ARG A 306 66.90 39.60 -41.63
C ARG A 306 66.05 40.60 -40.81
N ARG A 307 65.33 41.49 -41.50
CA ARG A 307 64.08 42.06 -40.95
C ARG A 307 63.01 40.96 -40.83
N HIS A 308 63.01 40.22 -39.73
CA HIS A 308 61.85 39.43 -39.32
C HIS A 308 60.82 40.35 -38.67
N SER A 309 59.64 40.45 -39.29
CA SER A 309 58.47 41.05 -38.65
C SER A 309 58.11 40.19 -37.43
N ARG A 310 58.55 40.62 -36.24
CA ARG A 310 58.20 40.01 -34.95
C ARG A 310 56.72 40.26 -34.71
N LYS A 311 55.86 39.37 -35.20
CA LYS A 311 54.43 39.36 -34.87
C LYS A 311 54.30 39.28 -33.34
N LEU A 312 53.72 40.32 -32.74
CA LEU A 312 53.49 40.38 -31.29
C LEU A 312 52.66 39.19 -30.76
N TRP A 313 51.91 38.51 -31.64
CA TRP A 313 51.13 37.31 -31.34
C TRP A 313 51.38 36.21 -32.38
N PRO A 314 51.87 35.01 -31.98
CA PRO A 314 52.01 33.85 -32.89
C PRO A 314 50.67 33.41 -33.50
N PHE A 315 49.57 33.59 -32.75
CA PHE A 315 48.25 33.05 -33.02
C PHE A 315 47.52 33.69 -34.21
N LEU A 316 47.99 34.83 -34.72
CA LEU A 316 47.43 35.47 -35.93
C LEU A 316 47.95 34.82 -37.23
N ARG A 317 47.55 33.56 -37.44
CA ARG A 317 47.41 32.96 -38.78
C ARG A 317 45.95 33.03 -39.22
N LYS A 318 45.64 33.96 -40.14
CA LYS A 318 44.39 33.90 -40.91
C LYS A 318 44.43 32.66 -41.81
N ASN A 319 43.64 31.62 -41.51
CA ASN A 319 42.74 30.92 -42.45
C ASN A 319 42.18 29.59 -41.89
N LYS A 320 40.95 29.26 -42.33
CA LYS A 320 40.26 27.95 -42.20
C LYS A 320 40.01 27.44 -40.76
N LEU A 321 39.06 28.06 -40.08
CA LEU A 321 38.35 27.46 -38.93
C LEU A 321 36.82 27.63 -39.10
N LEU A 322 36.28 27.03 -40.17
CA LEU A 322 34.87 27.22 -40.59
C LEU A 322 34.17 25.92 -41.04
N ASN A 323 34.83 24.75 -40.92
CA ASN A 323 34.31 23.44 -41.37
C ASN A 323 34.12 22.41 -40.24
N LEU A 324 34.14 22.83 -38.97
CA LEU A 324 33.91 21.95 -37.79
C LEU A 324 32.74 22.40 -36.90
N LEU A 325 31.94 23.36 -37.34
CA LEU A 325 30.70 23.80 -36.67
C LEU A 325 29.54 23.72 -37.66
N SER A 326 29.15 22.50 -38.04
CA SER A 326 28.14 22.26 -39.08
C SER A 326 27.35 20.96 -38.88
N SER A 327 26.67 20.83 -37.72
CA SER A 327 25.48 19.98 -37.57
C SER A 327 24.65 20.40 -36.33
N PRO A 328 23.33 20.16 -36.30
CA PRO A 328 22.43 21.11 -35.68
C PRO A 328 21.72 20.61 -34.40
N ARG A 329 21.66 21.47 -33.38
CA ARG A 329 20.59 21.50 -32.36
C ARG A 329 20.26 22.96 -32.02
N GLN A 330 18.99 23.22 -31.70
CA GLN A 330 18.49 24.56 -31.37
C GLN A 330 19.00 25.03 -29.99
N PRO A 331 19.22 26.34 -29.78
CA PRO A 331 19.35 26.90 -28.44
C PRO A 331 17.97 26.96 -27.74
N PRO A 332 17.91 26.86 -26.41
CA PRO A 332 16.67 27.07 -25.65
C PRO A 332 16.27 28.56 -25.63
N PRO A 333 14.97 28.87 -25.39
CA PRO A 333 14.51 30.25 -25.28
C PRO A 333 15.03 30.96 -24.01
N PRO A 334 15.20 32.29 -24.02
CA PRO A 334 15.63 33.07 -22.86
C PRO A 334 14.50 33.25 -21.82
N PRO A 335 14.83 33.48 -20.54
CA PRO A 335 13.84 33.72 -19.49
C PRO A 335 13.16 35.10 -19.63
N PRO A 336 11.91 35.26 -19.18
CA PRO A 336 11.16 36.51 -19.29
C PRO A 336 11.67 37.57 -18.31
N THR A 337 11.93 38.77 -18.82
CA THR A 337 12.20 39.96 -18.00
C THR A 337 10.91 40.51 -17.38
N SER A 338 10.99 41.01 -16.15
CA SER A 338 9.95 41.82 -15.50
C SER A 338 10.54 43.17 -15.08
N PRO A 339 9.80 44.29 -15.20
CA PRO A 339 10.35 45.63 -15.07
C PRO A 339 10.47 46.10 -13.61
N SER A 340 11.40 47.03 -13.36
CA SER A 340 11.39 47.88 -12.18
C SER A 340 11.11 49.33 -12.59
N PRO A 341 10.13 50.03 -11.99
CA PRO A 341 10.05 51.49 -12.06
C PRO A 341 11.08 52.11 -11.11
N GLY A 342 11.44 53.37 -11.31
CA GLY A 342 12.44 54.06 -10.47
C GLY A 342 12.16 55.54 -10.27
N ALA A 343 12.98 56.15 -9.39
CA ALA A 343 13.02 57.57 -9.02
C ALA A 343 11.80 58.14 -8.24
N ALA A 344 11.95 59.07 -7.27
CA ALA A 344 13.13 59.53 -6.52
C ALA A 344 12.69 60.44 -5.33
N VAL A 345 13.67 61.07 -4.66
CA VAL A 345 13.62 62.36 -3.92
C VAL A 345 13.53 62.33 -2.37
N ASN A 346 14.67 62.75 -1.78
CA ASN A 346 14.92 63.45 -0.50
C ASN A 346 14.81 62.78 0.90
N SER A 347 16.00 62.70 1.50
CA SER A 347 16.44 62.62 2.91
C SER A 347 15.93 63.74 3.84
N PRO A 348 16.34 63.83 5.14
CA PRO A 348 17.16 62.91 5.95
C PRO A 348 16.59 62.58 7.36
N HIS A 349 17.25 61.69 8.12
CA HIS A 349 17.73 61.89 9.52
C HIS A 349 18.13 60.54 10.17
N SER A 350 19.15 60.54 11.03
CA SER A 350 19.63 59.36 11.78
C SER A 350 19.19 59.41 13.26
N PRO A 351 18.93 58.27 13.92
CA PRO A 351 18.49 58.23 15.32
C PRO A 351 19.65 58.24 16.34
N PRO A 352 19.45 58.79 17.56
CA PRO A 352 20.37 58.64 18.69
C PRO A 352 20.14 57.32 19.45
N THR A 353 21.09 56.95 20.34
CA THR A 353 21.12 55.66 21.05
C THR A 353 20.98 55.79 22.57
N SER A 354 20.11 54.95 23.17
CA SER A 354 20.05 54.59 24.61
C SER A 354 18.80 53.72 24.85
N SER A 355 18.69 52.79 25.80
CA SER A 355 19.69 52.15 26.68
C SER A 355 19.28 50.67 26.89
N ARG A 356 19.96 49.90 27.77
CA ARG A 356 19.85 48.44 27.84
C ARG A 356 19.46 47.95 29.24
N GLU A 357 18.28 47.36 29.37
CA GLU A 357 17.76 46.74 30.60
C GLU A 357 17.62 45.20 30.48
N PRO A 358 17.61 44.44 31.59
CA PRO A 358 17.84 42.99 31.57
C PRO A 358 16.60 42.15 31.19
N ILE A 359 16.89 40.96 30.64
CA ILE A 359 15.92 40.06 29.98
C ILE A 359 14.93 39.40 30.96
N THR A 360 15.24 39.35 32.26
CA THR A 360 14.52 38.58 33.27
C THR A 360 13.08 39.00 33.54
N GLN A 361 12.67 40.22 33.18
CA GLN A 361 11.29 40.71 33.37
C GLN A 361 10.37 40.54 32.15
N ARG A 362 10.86 40.04 31.00
CA ARG A 362 10.01 39.87 29.80
C ARG A 362 9.33 38.49 29.65
N LEU A 363 9.55 37.57 30.59
CA LEU A 363 8.98 36.22 30.54
C LEU A 363 7.73 36.02 31.44
N SER A 364 7.54 36.84 32.48
CA SER A 364 6.33 36.83 33.31
C SER A 364 5.08 37.27 32.53
N ASP A 365 5.23 38.37 31.78
CA ASP A 365 4.09 39.13 31.26
C ASP A 365 3.49 38.48 30.00
N LEU A 366 4.29 37.70 29.26
CA LEU A 366 3.82 36.90 28.12
C LEU A 366 2.89 35.76 28.54
N MET A 367 3.11 35.18 29.72
CA MET A 367 2.36 34.00 30.20
C MET A 367 1.01 34.36 30.84
N SER A 368 0.83 35.61 31.28
CA SER A 368 -0.33 36.05 32.06
C SER A 368 -1.42 36.77 31.25
N SER A 369 -1.11 37.23 30.02
CA SER A 369 -1.96 38.19 29.28
C SER A 369 -2.82 37.60 28.15
N SER A 370 -2.74 36.30 27.84
CA SER A 370 -3.47 35.70 26.70
C SER A 370 -4.99 35.57 26.93
N SER A 371 -5.46 35.68 28.17
CA SER A 371 -6.85 35.44 28.56
C SER A 371 -7.76 36.68 28.52
N LYS A 372 -7.93 37.29 27.33
CA LYS A 372 -9.14 38.03 26.84
C LYS A 372 -8.84 38.83 25.55
N THR A 373 -9.54 38.49 24.46
CA THR A 373 -10.16 39.39 23.44
C THR A 373 -10.01 38.90 21.99
N ARG A 374 -10.98 38.13 21.48
CA ARG A 374 -11.51 38.29 20.10
C ARG A 374 -12.90 37.67 19.86
N LYS A 375 -13.90 38.01 20.69
CA LYS A 375 -15.32 37.68 20.39
C LYS A 375 -15.89 38.60 19.29
N GLN A 376 -15.36 38.52 18.06
CA GLN A 376 -15.90 39.27 16.92
C GLN A 376 -15.55 38.65 15.56
N CYS A 377 -16.33 37.63 15.15
CA CYS A 377 -16.56 37.29 13.74
C CYS A 377 -17.81 36.41 13.54
N LEU A 378 -18.91 36.72 14.25
CA LEU A 378 -20.20 36.05 14.12
C LEU A 378 -21.32 37.07 13.82
N ARG A 379 -21.43 37.49 12.56
CA ARG A 379 -22.61 38.16 11.97
C ARG A 379 -22.46 38.27 10.44
N SER A 380 -22.78 37.18 9.71
CA SER A 380 -23.42 37.18 8.37
C SER A 380 -23.26 35.83 7.67
N ILE A 381 -24.13 34.88 7.99
CA ILE A 381 -24.97 34.12 7.05
C ILE A 381 -26.00 33.39 7.92
N LYS A 382 -27.28 33.73 7.76
CA LYS A 382 -28.39 33.13 8.50
C LYS A 382 -29.33 32.42 7.51
N ARG A 383 -28.80 31.39 6.86
CA ARG A 383 -29.53 30.35 6.11
C ARG A 383 -28.95 29.00 6.55
N GLY A 384 -29.80 27.99 6.71
CA GLY A 384 -29.46 26.77 7.45
C GLY A 384 -28.56 25.80 6.70
N VAL A 385 -27.61 25.20 7.43
CA VAL A 385 -26.77 24.05 7.07
C VAL A 385 -26.59 23.29 8.40
N SER A 386 -27.53 22.41 8.78
CA SER A 386 -27.70 21.01 8.36
C SER A 386 -26.81 20.03 9.16
N SER A 387 -27.24 18.76 9.22
CA SER A 387 -26.68 17.73 10.10
C SER A 387 -25.26 17.30 9.66
N PRO A 388 -24.41 16.70 10.53
CA PRO A 388 -23.03 16.28 10.18
C PRO A 388 -22.87 15.21 9.08
N ALA A 389 -23.92 14.87 8.32
CA ALA A 389 -24.00 13.73 7.42
C ALA A 389 -23.98 14.08 5.91
N ASP A 390 -24.55 15.21 5.49
CA ASP A 390 -24.86 15.44 4.07
C ASP A 390 -23.66 15.95 3.24
N CYS A 391 -22.78 15.01 2.86
CA CYS A 391 -22.04 15.05 1.61
C CYS A 391 -22.59 14.04 0.57
N SER A 392 -23.75 13.45 0.88
CA SER A 392 -24.66 12.68 0.02
C SER A 392 -24.90 13.34 -1.34
N HIS A 393 -25.27 14.61 -1.35
CA HIS A 393 -25.58 15.39 -2.55
C HIS A 393 -24.38 15.70 -3.48
N LEU A 394 -23.15 15.33 -3.10
CA LEU A 394 -21.95 15.56 -3.91
C LEU A 394 -21.55 14.30 -4.68
N PRO A 395 -21.06 14.42 -5.93
CA PRO A 395 -20.51 13.30 -6.69
C PRO A 395 -19.37 12.57 -5.94
N PRO A 396 -19.12 11.29 -6.23
CA PRO A 396 -18.19 10.43 -5.46
C PRO A 396 -16.79 11.04 -5.27
N GLU A 397 -16.23 11.61 -6.33
CA GLU A 397 -14.90 12.24 -6.32
C GLU A 397 -14.83 13.46 -5.40
N GLN A 398 -15.88 14.30 -5.41
CA GLN A 398 -15.96 15.48 -4.55
C GLN A 398 -16.18 15.10 -3.09
N ARG A 399 -16.98 14.05 -2.83
CA ARG A 399 -17.17 13.45 -1.50
C ARG A 399 -15.82 12.97 -0.95
N ARG A 400 -15.05 12.19 -1.73
CA ARG A 400 -13.67 11.76 -1.43
C ARG A 400 -12.74 12.95 -1.13
N LYS A 401 -12.62 13.92 -2.04
CA LYS A 401 -11.74 15.10 -1.94
C LYS A 401 -12.04 15.92 -0.67
N LYS A 402 -13.32 16.10 -0.33
CA LYS A 402 -13.79 16.84 0.86
C LYS A 402 -13.55 16.09 2.17
N LEU A 403 -13.74 14.76 2.20
CA LEU A 403 -13.41 13.92 3.36
C LEU A 403 -11.90 13.89 3.61
N GLN A 404 -11.07 13.78 2.56
CA GLN A 404 -9.62 13.78 2.69
C GLN A 404 -9.08 15.11 3.26
N ILE A 405 -9.62 16.25 2.86
CA ILE A 405 -9.28 17.55 3.45
C ILE A 405 -9.60 17.58 4.96
N ARG A 406 -10.76 17.03 5.38
CA ARG A 406 -11.13 16.96 6.80
C ARG A 406 -10.20 16.05 7.60
N ILE A 407 -9.78 14.91 7.04
CA ILE A 407 -8.76 14.02 7.63
C ILE A 407 -7.44 14.77 7.86
N ASN A 408 -6.97 15.50 6.84
CA ASN A 408 -5.72 16.25 6.92
C ASN A 408 -5.78 17.34 8.01
N ASN A 409 -6.89 18.07 8.11
CA ASN A 409 -7.08 19.10 9.14
C ASN A 409 -7.11 18.50 10.57
N ILE A 410 -7.77 17.36 10.76
CA ILE A 410 -7.83 16.68 12.07
C ILE A 410 -6.46 16.14 12.48
N ASN A 411 -5.69 15.58 11.55
CA ASN A 411 -4.31 15.17 11.81
C ASN A 411 -3.42 16.34 12.26
N GLN A 412 -3.61 17.54 11.71
CA GLN A 412 -2.88 18.76 12.14
C GLN A 412 -3.30 19.27 13.53
N GLU A 413 -4.53 19.01 13.99
CA GLU A 413 -4.96 19.31 15.36
C GLU A 413 -4.40 18.28 16.36
N ILE A 414 -4.48 16.99 16.01
CA ILE A 414 -3.91 15.88 16.81
C ILE A 414 -2.40 16.07 17.02
N GLN A 415 -1.67 16.54 16.00
CA GLN A 415 -0.25 16.83 16.12
C GLN A 415 0.03 17.98 17.10
N ARG A 416 -0.74 19.08 17.05
CA ARG A 416 -0.60 20.22 17.97
C ARG A 416 -0.95 19.86 19.41
N GLU A 417 -1.95 19.01 19.65
CA GLU A 417 -2.26 18.51 20.99
C GLU A 417 -1.18 17.53 21.52
N LYS A 418 -0.55 16.73 20.65
CA LYS A 418 0.62 15.91 21.02
C LYS A 418 1.82 16.77 21.43
N GLU A 419 2.10 17.85 20.70
CA GLU A 419 3.14 18.83 21.05
C GLU A 419 2.82 19.56 22.36
N GLN A 420 1.55 19.91 22.61
CA GLN A 420 1.10 20.50 23.88
C GLN A 420 1.29 19.53 25.06
N ARG A 421 0.92 18.25 24.91
CA ARG A 421 1.17 17.20 25.89
C ARG A 421 2.67 17.08 26.23
N ASP A 422 3.51 17.03 25.21
CA ASP A 422 4.95 16.78 25.39
C ASP A 422 5.69 18.00 25.98
N ALA A 423 5.17 19.21 25.77
CA ALA A 423 5.59 20.40 26.50
C ALA A 423 5.18 20.34 27.99
N LEU A 424 3.95 19.95 28.30
CA LEU A 424 3.46 19.81 29.68
C LEU A 424 4.22 18.72 30.45
N LEU A 425 4.53 17.59 29.83
CA LEU A 425 5.34 16.53 30.43
C LEU A 425 6.76 17.02 30.79
N LYS A 426 7.40 17.79 29.90
CA LYS A 426 8.72 18.42 30.19
C LYS A 426 8.64 19.47 31.30
N MET A 427 7.55 20.24 31.38
CA MET A 427 7.33 21.15 32.52
C MET A 427 7.19 20.38 33.84
N ARG A 428 6.46 19.26 33.84
CA ARG A 428 6.29 18.39 35.00
C ARG A 428 7.64 17.81 35.46
N GLU A 429 8.45 17.34 34.52
CA GLU A 429 9.81 16.85 34.74
C GLU A 429 10.76 17.91 35.34
N VAL A 430 10.58 19.19 34.98
CA VAL A 430 11.32 20.31 35.60
C VAL A 430 10.85 20.61 37.02
N TYR A 431 9.53 20.59 37.26
CA TYR A 431 8.96 20.81 38.60
C TYR A 431 9.30 19.66 39.57
N GLU A 432 9.27 18.41 39.11
CA GLU A 432 9.74 17.23 39.84
C GLU A 432 11.21 17.36 40.30
N ARG A 433 12.08 17.95 39.47
CA ARG A 433 13.52 18.14 39.75
C ARG A 433 13.86 19.44 40.49
N SER A 434 12.95 20.38 40.58
CA SER A 434 13.18 21.70 41.20
C SER A 434 11.88 22.27 41.76
N PRO A 435 11.46 21.84 42.96
CA PRO A 435 10.18 22.24 43.56
C PRO A 435 10.01 23.76 43.74
N GLN A 436 11.10 24.54 43.76
CA GLN A 436 11.06 26.01 43.77
C GLN A 436 10.62 26.65 42.45
N MET A 437 10.54 25.88 41.35
CA MET A 437 10.10 26.35 40.03
C MET A 437 8.58 26.19 39.81
N GLY A 438 7.93 25.31 40.59
CA GLY A 438 6.49 25.03 40.49
C GLY A 438 6.13 23.67 41.10
N ASP A 439 4.83 23.45 41.32
CA ASP A 439 4.29 22.15 41.74
C ASP A 439 3.99 21.27 40.52
N ALA A 440 4.53 20.06 40.49
CA ALA A 440 4.25 19.07 39.45
C ALA A 440 2.77 18.64 39.40
N GLY A 441 2.08 18.58 40.55
CA GLY A 441 0.67 18.20 40.64
C GLY A 441 -0.26 19.18 39.91
N SER A 442 0.09 20.47 39.92
CA SER A 442 -0.67 21.55 39.25
C SER A 442 -0.83 21.38 37.73
N LEU A 443 -0.01 20.54 37.08
CA LEU A 443 -0.08 20.27 35.64
C LEU A 443 -1.00 19.10 35.26
N GLU A 444 -1.31 18.21 36.22
CA GLU A 444 -2.12 17.00 36.00
C GLU A 444 -3.51 17.26 35.39
N PRO A 445 -4.34 18.23 35.86
CA PRO A 445 -5.65 18.50 35.25
C PRO A 445 -5.54 18.93 33.77
N ARG A 446 -4.42 19.54 33.36
CA ARG A 446 -4.19 19.99 32.00
C ARG A 446 -3.60 18.88 31.11
N LEU A 447 -2.84 17.94 31.68
CA LEU A 447 -2.47 16.70 31.00
C LEU A 447 -3.70 15.84 30.71
N GLU A 448 -4.64 15.76 31.66
CA GLU A 448 -5.90 15.03 31.48
C GLU A 448 -6.84 15.69 30.45
N GLU A 449 -6.93 17.03 30.43
CA GLU A 449 -7.65 17.78 29.38
C GLU A 449 -7.13 17.45 27.97
N VAL A 450 -5.81 17.52 27.76
CA VAL A 450 -5.17 17.20 26.47
C VAL A 450 -5.37 15.74 26.09
N LYS A 451 -5.32 14.82 27.06
CA LYS A 451 -5.61 13.39 26.86
C LYS A 451 -7.04 13.16 26.38
N GLN A 452 -8.03 13.86 26.94
CA GLN A 452 -9.43 13.77 26.52
C GLN A 452 -9.67 14.40 25.13
N ASN A 453 -9.02 15.53 24.84
CA ASN A 453 -9.05 16.15 23.51
C ASN A 453 -8.46 15.21 22.44
N LEU A 454 -7.31 14.59 22.70
CA LEU A 454 -6.69 13.61 21.78
C LEU A 454 -7.62 12.42 21.51
N GLN A 455 -8.20 11.80 22.55
CA GLN A 455 -9.13 10.68 22.38
C GLN A 455 -10.34 11.05 21.50
N LYS A 456 -10.92 12.24 21.73
CA LYS A 456 -12.05 12.75 20.96
C LYS A 456 -11.70 13.01 19.49
N MET A 457 -10.55 13.61 19.21
CA MET A 457 -10.10 13.90 17.85
C MET A 457 -9.69 12.62 17.10
N GLU A 458 -9.07 11.64 17.77
CA GLU A 458 -8.76 10.33 17.20
C GLU A 458 -10.04 9.50 16.91
N GLU A 459 -11.11 9.68 17.70
CA GLU A 459 -12.42 9.07 17.41
C GLU A 459 -13.19 9.80 16.28
N GLU A 460 -13.09 11.13 16.16
CA GLU A 460 -13.61 11.83 14.98
C GLU A 460 -12.86 11.43 13.70
N LEU A 461 -11.52 11.36 13.76
CA LEU A 461 -10.67 10.87 12.67
C LEU A 461 -11.10 9.48 12.20
N ARG A 462 -11.28 8.54 13.14
CA ARG A 462 -11.71 7.16 12.87
C ARG A 462 -13.06 7.12 12.16
N ARG A 463 -14.04 7.90 12.62
CA ARG A 463 -15.37 8.01 11.98
C ARG A 463 -15.28 8.53 10.53
N ILE A 464 -14.42 9.50 10.27
CA ILE A 464 -14.26 10.09 8.92
C ILE A 464 -13.45 9.18 8.00
N GLN A 465 -12.44 8.47 8.51
CA GLN A 465 -11.72 7.44 7.77
C GLN A 465 -12.66 6.30 7.35
N VAL A 466 -13.53 5.83 8.24
CA VAL A 466 -14.59 4.85 7.93
C VAL A 466 -15.55 5.39 6.87
N CYS A 467 -16.00 6.64 6.98
CA CYS A 467 -16.84 7.30 5.97
C CYS A 467 -16.16 7.42 4.59
N LEU A 468 -14.85 7.67 4.57
CA LEU A 468 -14.04 7.68 3.34
C LEU A 468 -13.89 6.26 2.75
N MET A 469 -13.71 5.22 3.58
CA MET A 469 -13.67 3.84 3.10
C MET A 469 -14.99 3.42 2.43
N PHE A 470 -16.13 3.77 3.03
CA PHE A 470 -17.45 3.59 2.39
C PHE A 470 -17.63 4.43 1.12
N SER A 471 -16.95 5.58 1.00
CA SER A 471 -16.96 6.41 -0.22
C SER A 471 -15.98 5.93 -1.31
N VAL A 472 -15.35 4.75 -1.15
CA VAL A 472 -14.27 4.23 -2.01
C VAL A 472 -14.45 2.75 -2.39
N LYS A 473 -15.39 1.99 -1.78
CA LYS A 473 -15.57 0.56 -2.03
C LYS A 473 -17.04 0.14 -2.09
N ASN A 474 -17.35 -0.91 -2.86
CA ASN A 474 -18.69 -1.49 -3.01
C ASN A 474 -19.28 -1.90 -1.64
N SER A 475 -20.61 -1.79 -1.49
CA SER A 475 -21.25 -1.57 -0.18
C SER A 475 -21.53 -2.84 0.66
N ASP A 476 -21.80 -3.98 0.02
CA ASP A 476 -22.54 -5.07 0.69
C ASP A 476 -21.69 -5.89 1.68
N GLU A 477 -20.43 -6.19 1.34
CA GLU A 477 -19.53 -7.03 2.16
C GLU A 477 -19.16 -6.38 3.52
N MET A 478 -19.35 -5.06 3.65
CA MET A 478 -18.91 -4.27 4.80
C MET A 478 -20.01 -4.07 5.85
N MET A 479 -21.28 -4.06 5.45
CA MET A 479 -22.43 -3.92 6.37
C MET A 479 -22.50 -5.07 7.38
N VAL A 480 -22.29 -6.31 6.92
CA VAL A 480 -22.25 -7.51 7.79
C VAL A 480 -21.13 -7.41 8.83
N ARG A 481 -19.97 -6.85 8.45
CA ARG A 481 -18.82 -6.70 9.35
C ARG A 481 -19.05 -5.62 10.41
N LEU A 482 -19.75 -4.53 10.08
CA LEU A 482 -19.90 -3.39 10.99
C LEU A 482 -20.76 -3.71 12.22
N HIS A 483 -21.75 -4.60 12.10
CA HIS A 483 -22.61 -5.03 13.21
C HIS A 483 -21.81 -5.65 14.37
N ASN A 484 -20.69 -6.31 14.07
CA ASN A 484 -19.86 -6.99 15.06
C ASN A 484 -18.82 -6.10 15.75
N TYR A 485 -18.69 -4.82 15.36
CA TYR A 485 -17.70 -3.88 15.94
C TYR A 485 -18.29 -2.87 16.94
N LEU A 486 -19.61 -2.90 17.17
CA LEU A 486 -20.34 -1.85 17.93
C LEU A 486 -21.06 -2.34 19.19
N HIS A 487 -20.95 -3.61 19.56
CA HIS A 487 -21.51 -4.15 20.81
C HIS A 487 -20.54 -5.10 21.53
N PRO A 488 -20.18 -4.84 22.80
CA PRO A 488 -19.34 -5.73 23.59
C PRO A 488 -20.18 -6.58 24.57
N ASP A 489 -20.84 -7.65 24.10
CA ASP A 489 -21.09 -8.83 24.95
C ASP A 489 -21.62 -10.07 24.21
N GLY A 490 -21.32 -11.24 24.79
CA GLY A 490 -22.13 -12.47 24.83
C GLY A 490 -22.86 -13.05 23.60
N SER A 491 -22.50 -14.31 23.27
CA SER A 491 -23.32 -15.33 22.59
C SER A 491 -23.50 -15.23 21.06
N TYR A 492 -23.27 -16.34 20.36
CA TYR A 492 -23.49 -16.51 18.92
C TYR A 492 -24.32 -17.77 18.65
N THR A 493 -25.17 -17.73 17.63
CA THR A 493 -25.88 -18.89 17.07
C THR A 493 -25.89 -18.84 15.55
N GLU A 494 -25.82 -20.02 14.94
CA GLU A 494 -26.05 -20.40 13.54
C GLU A 494 -27.19 -19.63 12.82
N ASP A 495 -27.18 -19.40 11.49
CA ASP A 495 -26.12 -19.39 10.45
C ASP A 495 -26.64 -18.43 9.30
N HIS A 496 -26.81 -18.67 7.99
CA HIS A 496 -26.51 -19.77 7.07
C HIS A 496 -26.23 -19.30 5.62
N ASN A 497 -25.02 -19.61 5.14
CA ASN A 497 -24.69 -20.07 3.77
C ASN A 497 -25.09 -19.24 2.52
N ALA A 498 -24.07 -18.69 1.85
CA ALA A 498 -23.98 -18.61 0.39
C ALA A 498 -22.50 -18.72 -0.04
N GLU A 499 -22.22 -19.32 -1.21
CA GLU A 499 -20.87 -19.71 -1.64
C GLU A 499 -20.72 -19.49 -3.16
N LEU A 500 -19.56 -18.96 -3.61
CA LEU A 500 -18.70 -19.50 -4.71
C LEU A 500 -17.91 -18.43 -5.51
N HIS A 501 -16.59 -18.64 -5.54
CA HIS A 501 -15.64 -18.36 -6.63
C HIS A 501 -15.54 -16.96 -7.30
N PHE A 502 -14.31 -16.44 -7.32
CA PHE A 502 -13.76 -15.78 -8.51
C PHE A 502 -12.38 -16.35 -8.89
N LYS A 503 -11.99 -16.22 -10.18
CA LYS A 503 -10.69 -16.64 -10.71
C LYS A 503 -9.83 -15.41 -11.03
N SER A 504 -8.61 -15.36 -10.52
CA SER A 504 -7.63 -14.38 -10.99
C SER A 504 -7.36 -14.54 -12.49
N ARG A 505 -7.23 -13.43 -13.19
CA ARG A 505 -6.46 -13.34 -14.43
C ARG A 505 -5.44 -12.22 -14.26
N SER A 506 -4.18 -12.53 -14.51
CA SER A 506 -3.07 -11.58 -14.43
C SER A 506 -3.09 -10.64 -15.64
N SER A 507 -2.71 -9.38 -15.42
CA SER A 507 -2.06 -8.57 -16.45
C SER A 507 -0.59 -8.45 -16.07
N GLU A 508 0.27 -8.52 -17.08
CA GLU A 508 1.63 -7.99 -16.98
C GLU A 508 1.59 -6.45 -16.94
N PHE A 509 2.69 -5.84 -16.51
CA PHE A 509 2.89 -4.39 -16.56
C PHE A 509 4.22 -4.17 -17.30
N ASP A 510 4.14 -3.68 -18.53
CA ASP A 510 5.28 -3.16 -19.29
C ASP A 510 5.09 -1.64 -19.39
N ASP A 511 6.19 -0.89 -19.43
CA ASP A 511 6.14 0.58 -19.32
C ASP A 511 5.83 1.23 -20.69
N GLU A 512 4.55 1.40 -21.01
CA GLU A 512 4.11 2.40 -22.01
C GLU A 512 3.36 3.55 -21.29
N PHE A 513 3.63 4.79 -21.72
CA PHE A 513 3.34 6.02 -20.98
C PHE A 513 2.27 6.83 -21.71
N ASP A 514 1.19 7.18 -20.99
CA ASP A 514 -0.04 7.84 -21.50
C ASP A 514 -0.84 7.04 -22.54
N ASP A 515 -1.57 6.00 -22.08
CA ASP A 515 -2.85 5.56 -22.66
C ASP A 515 -3.68 4.80 -21.58
N GLU A 516 -4.59 5.49 -20.87
CA GLU A 516 -5.61 4.81 -20.05
C GLU A 516 -6.67 4.19 -20.98
N GLU A 517 -6.65 2.87 -21.21
CA GLU A 517 -7.70 2.20 -21.99
C GLU A 517 -9.08 2.43 -21.30
N PRO A 518 -9.99 3.21 -21.92
CA PRO A 518 -11.06 3.84 -21.15
C PRO A 518 -12.21 2.85 -20.94
N LEU A 519 -12.45 2.49 -19.67
CA LEU A 519 -13.37 1.46 -19.16
C LEU A 519 -14.55 1.10 -20.10
N PRO A 520 -14.79 -0.18 -20.42
CA PRO A 520 -15.79 -0.57 -21.41
C PRO A 520 -17.21 -0.15 -20.98
N SER A 521 -17.99 0.34 -21.94
CA SER A 521 -19.38 0.74 -21.70
C SER A 521 -20.25 -0.49 -21.41
N ILE A 522 -20.97 -0.47 -20.29
CA ILE A 522 -21.90 -1.53 -19.86
C ILE A 522 -23.30 -1.40 -20.47
N GLY A 523 -23.58 -0.29 -21.15
CA GLY A 523 -24.80 -0.05 -21.91
C GLY A 523 -24.86 1.38 -22.44
N THR A 524 -26.06 1.84 -22.79
CA THR A 524 -26.33 3.24 -23.16
C THR A 524 -27.38 3.85 -22.24
N CYS A 525 -27.48 5.17 -22.20
CA CYS A 525 -28.58 5.87 -21.56
C CYS A 525 -29.07 7.04 -22.40
N LYS A 526 -30.37 7.33 -22.32
CA LYS A 526 -30.97 8.53 -22.89
C LYS A 526 -31.26 9.54 -21.78
N SER A 527 -30.77 10.76 -21.94
CA SER A 527 -31.11 11.90 -21.09
C SER A 527 -32.63 12.18 -21.13
N LEU A 528 -33.21 12.33 -19.95
CA LEU A 528 -34.62 12.69 -19.72
C LEU A 528 -34.81 14.18 -19.46
N TYR A 529 -33.77 14.87 -18.97
CA TYR A 529 -33.79 16.27 -18.60
C TYR A 529 -32.40 16.89 -18.82
N PRO A 530 -32.30 18.18 -19.19
CA PRO A 530 -31.00 18.82 -19.34
C PRO A 530 -30.31 18.95 -17.98
N PHE A 531 -29.00 18.67 -17.94
CA PHE A 531 -28.17 18.81 -16.75
C PHE A 531 -26.88 19.54 -17.13
N GLN A 532 -26.58 20.64 -16.43
CA GLN A 532 -25.36 21.41 -16.63
C GLN A 532 -24.34 21.04 -15.56
N GLY A 533 -23.29 20.31 -15.95
CA GLY A 533 -22.16 19.99 -15.09
C GLY A 533 -21.44 21.28 -14.69
N GLN A 534 -21.34 21.53 -13.38
CA GLN A 534 -20.79 22.78 -12.83
C GLN A 534 -19.32 22.66 -12.40
N ASN A 535 -18.77 21.44 -12.40
CA ASN A 535 -17.45 21.15 -11.86
C ASN A 535 -16.73 20.04 -12.64
N GLU A 536 -15.39 20.04 -12.52
CA GLU A 536 -14.51 18.90 -12.73
C GLU A 536 -15.15 17.59 -12.19
N GLY A 537 -15.28 16.58 -13.05
CA GLY A 537 -15.93 15.29 -12.76
C GLY A 537 -17.43 15.17 -13.05
N THR A 538 -18.11 16.22 -13.55
CA THR A 538 -19.53 16.16 -13.95
C THR A 538 -19.73 16.47 -15.44
N LEU A 539 -20.47 15.62 -16.16
CA LEU A 539 -20.72 15.80 -17.60
C LEU A 539 -21.98 16.65 -17.82
N SER A 540 -21.91 17.67 -18.67
CA SER A 540 -23.11 18.40 -19.11
C SER A 540 -23.83 17.63 -20.21
N MET A 541 -25.17 17.53 -20.15
CA MET A 541 -26.00 16.84 -21.15
C MET A 541 -27.30 17.61 -21.45
N VAL A 542 -27.83 17.46 -22.67
CA VAL A 542 -29.11 18.05 -23.09
C VAL A 542 -30.25 17.02 -23.05
N GLU A 543 -31.50 17.47 -23.04
CA GLU A 543 -32.66 16.55 -23.07
C GLU A 543 -32.64 15.67 -24.33
N GLY A 544 -32.89 14.37 -24.15
CA GLY A 544 -32.96 13.41 -25.25
C GLY A 544 -31.61 12.96 -25.83
N GLU A 545 -30.49 13.48 -25.33
CA GLU A 545 -29.14 13.04 -25.69
C GLU A 545 -28.89 11.56 -25.37
N LEU A 546 -28.07 10.88 -26.17
CA LEU A 546 -27.64 9.51 -25.95
C LEU A 546 -26.17 9.48 -25.52
N LEU A 547 -25.88 8.77 -24.44
CA LEU A 547 -24.55 8.61 -23.84
C LEU A 547 -24.28 7.13 -23.56
N SER A 548 -23.00 6.75 -23.49
CA SER A 548 -22.58 5.41 -23.03
C SER A 548 -22.54 5.38 -21.51
N VAL A 549 -23.09 4.33 -20.89
CA VAL A 549 -22.97 4.11 -19.43
C VAL A 549 -21.68 3.35 -19.16
N VAL A 550 -20.87 3.83 -18.22
CA VAL A 550 -19.60 3.23 -17.79
C VAL A 550 -19.74 2.57 -16.41
N GLU A 551 -20.49 3.19 -15.50
CA GLU A 551 -20.77 2.66 -14.16
C GLU A 551 -22.20 3.03 -13.74
N GLU A 552 -23.00 2.04 -13.31
CA GLU A 552 -24.36 2.26 -12.81
C GLU A 552 -24.38 2.94 -11.43
N ASP A 553 -25.54 3.51 -11.07
CA ASP A 553 -25.79 4.03 -9.73
C ASP A 553 -25.75 2.92 -8.68
N LYS A 554 -24.93 3.10 -7.65
CA LYS A 554 -24.77 2.16 -6.52
C LYS A 554 -25.61 2.57 -5.30
N GLY A 555 -26.65 3.37 -5.51
CA GLY A 555 -27.54 3.90 -4.47
C GLY A 555 -27.12 5.28 -3.95
N ASP A 556 -26.30 6.02 -4.70
CA ASP A 556 -25.85 7.37 -4.33
C ASP A 556 -26.34 8.48 -5.29
N GLY A 557 -27.09 8.10 -6.34
CA GLY A 557 -27.82 8.99 -7.22
C GLY A 557 -27.04 9.50 -8.43
N TRP A 558 -25.83 8.97 -8.67
CA TRP A 558 -24.96 9.36 -9.77
C TRP A 558 -24.59 8.16 -10.66
N THR A 559 -24.67 8.35 -11.98
CA THR A 559 -24.24 7.37 -12.98
C THR A 559 -23.06 7.94 -13.75
N ARG A 560 -22.03 7.12 -13.98
CA ARG A 560 -20.84 7.51 -14.75
C ARG A 560 -21.10 7.27 -16.23
N VAL A 561 -20.99 8.30 -17.04
CA VAL A 561 -21.37 8.30 -18.46
C VAL A 561 -20.30 8.95 -19.33
N ARG A 562 -20.17 8.44 -20.56
CA ARG A 562 -19.19 8.85 -21.57
C ARG A 562 -19.90 9.32 -22.84
N ARG A 563 -19.47 10.47 -23.40
CA ARG A 563 -19.91 10.97 -24.71
C ARG A 563 -18.96 10.53 -25.83
N ASN A 564 -17.65 10.63 -25.59
CA ASN A 564 -16.58 10.21 -26.50
C ASN A 564 -15.34 9.79 -25.66
N LEU A 565 -14.20 9.49 -26.27
CA LEU A 565 -12.99 9.02 -25.56
C LEU A 565 -12.40 10.04 -24.56
N GLU A 566 -12.69 11.34 -24.72
CA GLU A 566 -12.14 12.44 -23.91
C GLU A 566 -13.16 13.03 -22.92
N GLU A 567 -14.47 12.88 -23.21
CA GLU A 567 -15.57 13.44 -22.42
C GLU A 567 -16.31 12.36 -21.62
N GLU A 568 -15.93 12.21 -20.35
CA GLU A 568 -16.55 11.33 -19.38
C GLU A 568 -16.82 12.06 -18.05
N GLY A 569 -17.90 11.71 -17.36
CA GLY A 569 -18.20 12.25 -16.03
C GLY A 569 -19.48 11.71 -15.42
N TYR A 570 -19.81 12.18 -14.22
CA TYR A 570 -21.04 11.79 -13.53
C TYR A 570 -22.23 12.68 -13.92
N VAL A 571 -23.40 12.07 -14.07
CA VAL A 571 -24.71 12.72 -14.22
C VAL A 571 -25.70 12.19 -13.18
N PRO A 572 -26.74 12.95 -12.78
CA PRO A 572 -27.74 12.44 -11.86
C PRO A 572 -28.53 11.30 -12.49
N THR A 573 -28.65 10.17 -11.79
CA THR A 573 -29.31 8.96 -12.33
C THR A 573 -30.79 9.18 -12.62
N SER A 574 -31.46 10.02 -11.82
CA SER A 574 -32.86 10.41 -12.05
C SER A 574 -33.07 11.31 -13.28
N TYR A 575 -32.00 11.78 -13.92
CA TYR A 575 -32.04 12.60 -15.14
C TYR A 575 -31.79 11.76 -16.41
N ILE A 576 -31.58 10.45 -16.31
CA ILE A 576 -31.34 9.55 -17.43
C ILE A 576 -32.25 8.31 -17.41
N LYS A 577 -32.39 7.67 -18.56
CA LYS A 577 -33.00 6.34 -18.71
C LYS A 577 -31.97 5.38 -19.29
N ILE A 578 -31.56 4.38 -18.51
CA ILE A 578 -30.54 3.40 -18.87
C ILE A 578 -31.14 2.27 -19.73
N PHE A 579 -30.34 1.78 -20.68
CA PHE A 579 -30.59 0.66 -21.58
C PHE A 579 -29.31 -0.21 -21.62
N LEU A 580 -29.29 -1.27 -20.80
CA LEU A 580 -28.16 -2.21 -20.73
C LEU A 580 -28.20 -3.21 -21.90
N ASP A 581 -27.04 -3.54 -22.47
CA ASP A 581 -26.94 -4.50 -23.56
C ASP A 581 -27.07 -5.94 -23.05
N SER A 582 -28.13 -6.64 -23.48
CA SER A 582 -28.49 -7.97 -22.97
C SER A 582 -27.53 -9.10 -23.38
N SER A 583 -26.46 -8.80 -24.13
CA SER A 583 -25.43 -9.74 -24.59
C SER A 583 -24.16 -9.76 -23.74
N THR A 584 -23.95 -8.80 -22.82
CA THR A 584 -22.78 -8.77 -21.92
C THR A 584 -22.97 -9.58 -20.63
N LYS A 585 -23.82 -10.62 -20.67
CA LYS A 585 -23.97 -11.65 -19.62
C LYS A 585 -22.74 -12.58 -19.56
N GLY A 586 -21.61 -11.97 -19.21
CA GLY A 586 -20.28 -12.58 -19.07
C GLY A 586 -19.37 -11.81 -18.11
N ALA A 587 -19.69 -10.54 -17.79
CA ALA A 587 -19.14 -9.85 -16.63
C ALA A 587 -19.76 -10.44 -15.35
N VAL A 588 -19.08 -11.43 -14.75
CA VAL A 588 -19.59 -12.13 -13.57
C VAL A 588 -19.59 -11.20 -12.35
N THR A 589 -20.78 -10.98 -11.81
CA THR A 589 -21.00 -10.35 -10.51
C THR A 589 -20.27 -11.14 -9.43
N TYR A 590 -19.41 -10.49 -8.65
CA TYR A 590 -18.88 -11.08 -7.41
C TYR A 590 -19.99 -11.08 -6.36
N ILE A 591 -20.12 -12.20 -5.64
CA ILE A 591 -20.81 -12.33 -4.35
C ILE A 591 -19.73 -12.62 -3.31
#